data_AF-A0AA35RA03-F1
#
_entry.id   AF-A0AA35RA03-F1
#
_cell.length_a   1.000
_cell.length_b   1.000
_cell.length_c   1.000
_cell.angle_alpha   90.00
_cell.angle_beta   90.00
_cell.angle_gamma   90.00
#
_symmetry.space_group_name_H-M   'P 1'
#
loop_
_entity.id
_entity.type
_entity.pdbx_description
1 polymer ?
#
loop_
_entity_poly.entity_id
_entity_poly.type
_entity_poly.pdbx_seq_one_letter_code
_entity_poly.pdbx_strand_id
1 'polypeptide(L)'
;MRDRLATVKTEMKEDLSRIEGKIDSLSGDIEEHKNKTATELSMTVTTVHSELERNVLTNVTKELKKTADCILEQVYECGGIGWRRVVYLNMTDPNTNCPPGWQLTSHSKRTCGKVNTSRFSCDSVFFSVSGGDYTSVCGSIRAYQYGHIDAFEAYHLGRVTTIEGAYVSGVSLTHGSPRQHIW
;
A
#
# COMPACT_ATOMS: atom_id res chain seq x y z
N MET A 1 31.20 46.87 81.92
CA MET A 1 30.44 47.09 80.66
C MET A 1 31.31 46.97 79.41
N ARG A 2 32.49 47.60 79.35
CA ARG A 2 33.38 47.56 78.17
C ARG A 2 33.84 46.15 77.75
N ASP A 3 34.21 45.29 78.69
CA ASP A 3 34.67 43.92 78.34
C ASP A 3 33.57 43.06 77.71
N ARG A 4 32.33 43.13 78.24
CA ARG A 4 31.20 42.38 77.67
C ARG A 4 30.87 42.83 76.25
N LEU A 5 31.03 44.13 75.94
CA LEU A 5 30.82 44.68 74.60
C LEU A 5 31.88 44.20 73.60
N ALA A 6 33.14 44.07 74.05
CA ALA A 6 34.21 43.53 73.22
C ALA A 6 33.99 42.05 72.90
N THR A 7 33.56 41.25 73.88
CA THR A 7 33.22 39.82 73.69
C THR A 7 32.11 39.66 72.63
N VAL A 8 30.99 40.37 72.79
CA VAL A 8 29.85 40.30 71.85
C VAL A 8 30.26 40.70 70.43
N LYS A 9 31.11 41.73 70.26
CA LYS A 9 31.60 42.14 68.94
C LYS A 9 32.45 41.06 68.26
N THR A 10 33.14 40.23 69.04
CA THR A 10 34.02 39.17 68.53
C THR A 10 33.19 37.97 68.10
N GLU A 11 32.22 37.58 68.94
CA GLU A 11 31.22 36.54 68.62
C GLU A 11 30.44 36.88 67.34
N MET A 12 29.96 38.13 67.20
CA MET A 12 29.25 38.56 65.99
C MET A 12 30.12 38.48 64.73
N LYS A 13 31.44 38.68 64.82
CA LYS A 13 32.35 38.55 63.68
C LYS A 13 32.56 37.09 63.28
N GLU A 14 32.68 36.20 64.25
CA GLU A 14 32.78 34.77 64.00
C GLU A 14 31.50 34.22 63.37
N ASP A 15 30.34 34.64 63.86
CA ASP A 15 29.05 34.26 63.28
C ASP A 15 28.88 34.78 61.85
N LEU A 16 29.32 36.02 61.57
CA LEU A 16 29.29 36.58 60.22
C LEU A 16 30.16 35.76 59.25
N SER A 17 31.40 35.45 59.66
CA SER A 17 32.31 34.60 58.88
C SER A 17 31.72 33.20 58.62
N ARG A 18 31.04 32.64 59.61
CA ARG A 18 30.36 31.34 59.49
C ARG A 18 29.16 31.40 58.54
N ILE A 19 28.45 32.52 58.47
CA ILE A 19 27.34 32.73 57.52
C ILE A 19 27.88 32.89 56.10
N GLU A 20 28.93 33.69 55.90
CA GLU A 20 29.57 33.89 54.59
C GLU A 20 30.04 32.54 54.00
N GLY A 21 30.73 31.71 54.80
CA GLY A 21 31.15 30.38 54.33
C GLY A 21 29.98 29.45 53.95
N LYS A 22 28.83 29.57 54.62
CA LYS A 22 27.62 28.82 54.24
C LYS A 22 27.01 29.33 52.93
N ILE A 23 27.03 30.63 52.69
CA ILE A 23 26.55 31.24 51.44
C ILE A 23 27.40 30.75 50.27
N ASP A 24 28.73 30.73 50.42
CA ASP A 24 29.65 30.25 49.38
C ASP A 24 29.42 28.77 49.06
N SER A 25 29.25 27.93 50.09
CA SER A 25 28.92 26.50 49.91
C SER A 25 27.60 26.33 49.15
N LEU A 26 26.55 27.03 49.56
CA LEU A 26 25.24 26.97 48.90
C LEU A 26 25.30 27.46 47.44
N SER A 27 26.10 28.49 47.17
CA SER A 27 26.29 28.99 45.81
C SER A 27 26.97 27.94 44.92
N GLY A 28 27.91 27.18 45.47
CA GLY A 28 28.55 26.05 44.78
C GLY A 28 27.54 24.95 44.44
N ASP A 29 26.74 24.53 45.43
CA ASP A 29 25.72 23.49 45.25
C ASP A 29 24.67 23.88 44.20
N ILE A 30 24.28 25.17 44.16
CA ILE A 30 23.34 25.70 43.16
C ILE A 30 23.91 25.58 41.75
N GLU A 31 25.18 25.96 41.53
CA GLU A 31 25.76 25.85 40.19
C GLU A 31 26.03 24.40 39.77
N GLU A 32 26.37 23.52 40.72
CA GLU A 32 26.46 22.08 40.43
C GLU A 32 25.09 21.53 40.00
N HIS A 33 24.03 21.83 40.75
CA HIS A 33 22.68 21.38 40.44
C HIS A 33 22.22 21.93 39.09
N LYS A 34 22.44 23.21 38.81
CA LYS A 34 22.11 23.83 37.52
C LYS A 34 22.81 23.15 36.35
N ASN A 35 24.11 22.87 36.48
CA ASN A 35 24.88 22.18 35.44
C ASN A 35 24.39 20.75 35.22
N LYS A 36 24.06 20.03 36.29
CA LYS A 36 23.48 18.69 36.21
C LYS A 36 22.13 18.71 35.49
N THR A 37 21.23 19.61 35.90
CA THR A 37 19.92 19.78 35.27
C THR A 37 20.04 20.16 33.79
N ALA A 38 20.94 21.09 33.44
CA ALA A 38 21.18 21.47 32.05
C ALA A 38 21.67 20.29 31.19
N THR A 39 22.50 19.43 31.75
CA THR A 39 23.01 18.24 31.07
C THR A 39 21.89 17.21 30.83
N GLU A 40 21.07 16.93 31.84
CA GLU A 40 19.93 16.02 31.74
C GLU A 40 18.89 16.50 30.72
N LEU A 41 18.57 17.81 30.71
CA LEU A 41 17.71 18.43 29.70
C LEU A 41 18.31 18.31 28.29
N SER A 42 19.61 18.58 28.13
CA SER A 42 20.29 18.48 26.83
C SER A 42 20.22 17.06 26.24
N MET A 43 20.46 16.04 27.07
CA MET A 43 20.32 14.64 26.64
C MET A 43 18.87 14.30 26.25
N THR A 44 17.90 14.78 27.04
CA THR A 44 16.48 14.53 26.78
C THR A 44 16.04 15.16 25.46
N VAL A 45 16.40 16.42 25.22
CA VAL A 45 16.09 17.14 23.97
C VAL A 45 16.68 16.42 22.76
N THR A 46 17.95 16.00 22.86
CA THR A 46 18.63 15.28 21.77
C THR A 46 17.93 13.95 21.46
N THR A 47 17.50 13.23 22.50
CA THR A 47 16.79 11.96 22.36
C THR A 47 15.45 12.14 21.65
N VAL A 48 14.63 13.09 22.13
CA VAL A 48 13.32 13.41 21.54
C VAL A 48 13.45 13.88 20.09
N HIS A 49 14.47 14.69 19.77
CA HIS A 49 14.74 15.13 18.41
C HIS A 49 15.04 13.94 17.49
N SER A 50 15.91 13.03 17.90
CA SER A 50 16.28 11.85 17.12
C SER A 50 15.11 10.87 16.90
N GLU A 51 14.18 10.78 17.86
CA GLU A 51 12.96 9.98 17.73
C GLU A 51 11.98 10.64 16.76
N LEU A 52 11.80 11.96 16.85
CA LEU A 52 10.93 12.71 15.96
C LEU A 52 11.40 12.59 14.51
N GLU A 53 12.69 12.79 14.23
CA GLU A 53 13.25 12.65 12.88
C GLU A 53 13.02 11.25 12.29
N ARG A 54 13.26 10.20 13.09
CA ARG A 54 13.01 8.81 12.67
C ARG A 54 11.53 8.55 12.38
N ASN A 55 10.64 9.03 13.26
CA ASN A 55 9.20 8.83 13.11
C ASN A 55 8.63 9.58 11.89
N VAL A 56 9.09 10.81 11.66
CA VAL A 56 8.73 11.58 10.46
C VAL A 56 9.22 10.88 9.21
N LEU A 57 10.48 10.46 9.16
CA LEU A 57 11.05 9.81 7.98
C LEU A 57 10.34 8.49 7.66
N THR A 58 10.06 7.65 8.67
CA THR A 58 9.36 6.38 8.46
C THR A 58 7.92 6.57 8.00
N ASN A 59 7.18 7.53 8.55
CA ASN A 59 5.81 7.81 8.08
C ASN A 59 5.81 8.37 6.64
N VAL A 60 6.68 9.34 6.34
CA VAL A 60 6.76 9.93 4.99
C VAL A 60 7.16 8.87 3.96
N THR A 61 8.17 8.06 4.24
CA THR A 61 8.61 6.99 3.32
C THR A 61 7.51 5.93 3.12
N LYS A 62 6.75 5.60 4.16
CA LYS A 62 5.61 4.68 4.06
C LYS A 62 4.53 5.23 3.12
N GLU A 63 4.14 6.49 3.26
CA GLU A 63 3.11 7.11 2.41
C GLU A 63 3.61 7.33 0.96
N LEU A 64 4.89 7.69 0.78
CA LEU A 64 5.50 7.77 -0.54
C LEU A 64 5.53 6.41 -1.24
N LYS A 65 5.89 5.35 -0.53
CA LYS A 65 5.89 3.99 -1.08
C LYS A 65 4.48 3.56 -1.51
N LYS A 66 3.48 3.79 -0.65
CA LYS A 66 2.07 3.53 -0.97
C LYS A 66 1.60 4.28 -2.22
N THR A 67 2.03 5.54 -2.36
CA THR A 67 1.70 6.38 -3.53
C THR A 67 2.42 5.89 -4.78
N ALA A 68 3.71 5.53 -4.67
CA ALA A 68 4.51 4.99 -5.77
C ALA A 68 3.98 3.64 -6.27
N ASP A 69 3.58 2.75 -5.36
CA ASP A 69 2.95 1.47 -5.71
C ASP A 69 1.63 1.73 -6.48
N CYS A 70 0.84 2.72 -6.07
CA CYS A 70 -0.38 3.13 -6.77
C CYS A 70 -0.11 3.68 -8.19
N ILE A 71 0.99 4.42 -8.39
CA ILE A 71 1.37 5.00 -9.68
C ILE A 71 2.01 3.94 -10.60
N LEU A 72 2.88 3.08 -10.06
CA LEU A 72 3.58 2.04 -10.83
C LEU A 72 2.61 0.94 -11.26
N GLU A 73 1.58 0.67 -10.48
CA GLU A 73 0.45 -0.15 -10.92
C GLU A 73 -0.34 0.47 -12.09
N GLN A 74 -0.18 1.76 -12.43
CA GLN A 74 -0.91 2.43 -13.53
C GLN A 74 -0.17 2.44 -14.86
N VAL A 75 1.12 2.08 -14.93
CA VAL A 75 1.84 1.98 -16.22
C VAL A 75 1.52 0.63 -16.87
N TYR A 76 0.27 0.48 -17.32
CA TYR A 76 -0.16 -0.66 -18.12
C TYR A 76 0.36 -0.54 -19.56
N GLU A 77 0.39 -1.67 -20.27
CA GLU A 77 0.56 -1.78 -21.74
C GLU A 77 -0.47 -0.95 -22.54
N CYS A 78 -1.38 -0.26 -21.86
CA CYS A 78 -2.40 0.64 -22.36
C CYS A 78 -1.98 2.11 -22.46
N GLY A 79 -0.68 2.40 -22.23
CA GLY A 79 -0.05 3.64 -22.68
C GLY A 79 -0.30 4.91 -21.83
N GLY A 80 -0.70 4.80 -20.55
CA GLY A 80 -0.81 6.00 -19.71
C GLY A 80 -1.49 5.81 -18.35
N ILE A 81 -1.74 6.94 -17.66
CA ILE A 81 -2.51 7.05 -16.42
C ILE A 81 -4.02 7.04 -16.70
N GLY A 82 -4.84 6.65 -15.73
CA GLY A 82 -6.31 6.65 -15.85
C GLY A 82 -6.94 5.29 -16.20
N TRP A 83 -6.12 4.24 -16.35
CA TRP A 83 -6.62 2.88 -16.50
C TRP A 83 -6.83 2.21 -15.14
N ARG A 84 -7.94 1.48 -15.00
CA ARG A 84 -8.20 0.60 -13.86
C ARG A 84 -8.23 -0.84 -14.34
N ARG A 85 -7.45 -1.70 -13.68
CA ARG A 85 -7.46 -3.14 -13.96
C ARG A 85 -8.80 -3.75 -13.58
N VAL A 86 -9.47 -4.35 -14.56
CA VAL A 86 -10.75 -5.04 -14.38
C VAL A 86 -10.56 -6.54 -14.17
N VAL A 87 -9.60 -7.13 -14.89
CA VAL A 87 -9.26 -8.55 -14.80
C VAL A 87 -7.77 -8.73 -15.06
N TYR A 88 -7.15 -9.68 -14.38
CA TYR A 88 -5.81 -10.16 -14.68
C TYR A 88 -5.76 -11.67 -14.48
N LEU A 89 -5.40 -12.39 -15.54
CA LEU A 89 -5.36 -13.84 -15.56
C LEU A 89 -4.03 -14.29 -16.21
N ASN A 90 -3.09 -14.75 -15.40
CA ASN A 90 -1.82 -15.28 -15.88
C ASN A 90 -1.73 -16.79 -15.63
N MET A 91 -2.09 -17.59 -16.62
CA MET A 91 -2.05 -19.04 -16.51
C MET A 91 -0.63 -19.64 -16.51
N THR A 92 0.42 -18.83 -16.74
CA THR A 92 1.82 -19.26 -16.58
C THR A 92 2.19 -19.44 -15.10
N ASP A 93 1.53 -18.71 -14.20
CA ASP A 93 1.66 -18.92 -12.76
C ASP A 93 0.87 -20.18 -12.35
N PRO A 94 1.51 -21.19 -11.73
CA PRO A 94 0.84 -22.40 -11.29
C PRO A 94 -0.25 -22.17 -10.23
N ASN A 95 -0.21 -21.05 -9.50
CA ASN A 95 -1.16 -20.75 -8.43
C ASN A 95 -2.42 -20.00 -8.92
N THR A 96 -2.42 -19.51 -10.16
CA THR A 96 -3.57 -18.77 -10.70
C THR A 96 -4.73 -19.72 -10.99
N ASN A 97 -5.92 -19.46 -10.45
CA ASN A 97 -7.12 -20.26 -10.71
C ASN A 97 -7.93 -19.72 -11.90
N CYS A 98 -8.70 -20.60 -12.55
CA CYS A 98 -9.59 -20.16 -13.62
C CYS A 98 -10.80 -19.38 -13.09
N PRO A 99 -11.34 -18.42 -13.87
CA PRO A 99 -12.56 -17.71 -13.51
C PRO A 99 -13.76 -18.65 -13.29
N PRO A 100 -14.79 -18.24 -12.52
CA PRO A 100 -16.01 -19.01 -12.35
C PRO A 100 -16.62 -19.43 -13.68
N GLY A 101 -17.04 -20.70 -13.78
CA GLY A 101 -17.58 -21.30 -15.02
C GLY A 101 -16.53 -21.87 -15.96
N TRP A 102 -15.24 -21.66 -15.69
CA TRP A 102 -14.13 -22.18 -16.49
C TRP A 102 -13.33 -23.20 -15.69
N GLN A 103 -12.75 -24.19 -16.37
CA GLN A 103 -11.92 -25.23 -15.76
C GLN A 103 -10.49 -25.17 -16.25
N LEU A 104 -9.58 -25.55 -15.35
CA LEU A 104 -8.18 -25.73 -15.67
C LEU A 104 -8.03 -26.83 -16.72
N THR A 105 -7.42 -26.49 -17.85
CA THR A 105 -7.09 -27.41 -18.92
C THR A 105 -5.57 -27.39 -19.14
N SER A 106 -4.94 -28.57 -19.10
CA SER A 106 -3.47 -28.70 -19.14
C SER A 106 -3.02 -29.74 -20.17
N HIS A 107 -3.43 -29.58 -21.43
CA HIS A 107 -2.99 -30.48 -22.52
C HIS A 107 -1.51 -30.25 -22.84
N SER A 108 -1.18 -29.12 -23.47
CA SER A 108 0.19 -28.70 -23.77
C SER A 108 0.63 -27.47 -22.99
N LYS A 109 -0.34 -26.68 -22.51
CA LYS A 109 -0.15 -25.49 -21.69
C LYS A 109 -1.27 -25.39 -20.67
N ARG A 110 -0.96 -24.81 -19.52
CA ARG A 110 -1.94 -24.47 -18.50
C ARG A 110 -2.82 -23.34 -19.03
N THR A 111 -4.12 -23.61 -19.18
CA THR A 111 -5.10 -22.71 -19.79
C THR A 111 -6.43 -22.84 -19.07
N CYS A 112 -7.33 -21.88 -19.28
CA CYS A 112 -8.73 -22.02 -18.87
C CYS A 112 -9.56 -22.40 -20.09
N GLY A 113 -10.30 -23.48 -19.96
CA GLY A 113 -11.19 -24.00 -20.98
C GLY A 113 -12.58 -24.22 -20.42
N LYS A 114 -13.53 -24.42 -21.34
CA LYS A 114 -14.87 -24.83 -20.99
C LYS A 114 -14.85 -26.23 -20.36
N VAL A 115 -15.75 -26.49 -19.40
CA VAL A 115 -16.02 -27.84 -18.93
C VAL A 115 -16.47 -28.70 -20.12
N ASN A 116 -15.89 -29.90 -20.29
CA ASN A 116 -16.26 -30.82 -21.37
C ASN A 116 -17.77 -31.14 -21.32
N THR A 117 -18.55 -30.45 -22.14
CA THR A 117 -19.96 -30.75 -22.36
C THR A 117 -20.13 -31.19 -23.82
N SER A 118 -20.85 -32.29 -24.04
CA SER A 118 -21.17 -32.81 -25.38
C SER A 118 -22.11 -31.90 -26.22
N ARG A 119 -22.36 -30.66 -25.79
CA ARG A 119 -23.25 -29.70 -26.42
C ARG A 119 -22.56 -28.34 -26.62
N PHE A 120 -22.84 -27.71 -27.76
CA PHE A 120 -22.48 -26.33 -28.04
C PHE A 120 -23.11 -25.40 -26.99
N SER A 121 -22.30 -24.66 -26.24
CA SER A 121 -22.77 -23.73 -25.22
C SER A 121 -21.73 -22.66 -24.90
N CYS A 122 -22.20 -21.51 -24.42
CA CYS A 122 -21.35 -20.41 -23.98
C CYS A 122 -21.36 -20.31 -22.46
N ASP A 123 -20.16 -20.27 -21.87
CA ASP A 123 -19.97 -19.84 -20.50
C ASP A 123 -19.40 -18.41 -20.53
N SER A 124 -19.93 -17.54 -19.69
CA SER A 124 -19.53 -16.14 -19.61
C SER A 124 -19.29 -15.77 -18.17
N VAL A 125 -18.26 -14.95 -17.96
CA VAL A 125 -17.95 -14.36 -16.66
C VAL A 125 -18.09 -12.85 -16.78
N PHE A 126 -18.83 -12.26 -15.86
CA PHE A 126 -18.98 -10.82 -15.78
C PHE A 126 -17.95 -10.25 -14.80
N PHE A 127 -17.17 -9.27 -15.25
CA PHE A 127 -16.26 -8.54 -14.39
C PHE A 127 -16.85 -7.16 -14.08
N SER A 128 -17.46 -7.04 -12.90
CA SER A 128 -17.96 -5.75 -12.41
C SER A 128 -16.83 -4.94 -11.79
N VAL A 129 -16.80 -3.65 -12.06
CA VAL A 129 -15.96 -2.71 -11.32
C VAL A 129 -16.89 -1.83 -10.48
N SER A 130 -16.58 -1.64 -9.21
CA SER A 130 -17.31 -0.73 -8.35
C SER A 130 -16.96 0.73 -8.66
N GLY A 131 -17.97 1.59 -8.74
CA GLY A 131 -17.79 3.05 -8.71
C GLY A 131 -17.74 3.77 -10.06
N GLY A 132 -18.34 3.24 -11.12
CA GLY A 132 -18.63 4.00 -12.35
C GLY A 132 -18.55 3.19 -13.64
N ASP A 133 -19.03 3.80 -14.72
CA ASP A 133 -18.93 3.26 -16.08
C ASP A 133 -17.51 3.44 -16.65
N TYR A 134 -17.11 2.55 -17.56
CA TYR A 134 -15.87 2.67 -18.32
C TYR A 134 -16.16 3.31 -19.68
N THR A 135 -15.28 4.22 -20.12
CA THR A 135 -15.35 4.81 -21.46
C THR A 135 -14.53 4.05 -22.49
N SER A 136 -13.56 3.24 -22.05
CA SER A 136 -12.63 2.54 -22.93
C SER A 136 -12.13 1.27 -22.26
N VAL A 137 -11.79 0.27 -23.08
CA VAL A 137 -11.21 -1.00 -22.65
C VAL A 137 -9.88 -1.17 -23.37
N CYS A 138 -8.87 -1.59 -22.64
CA CYS A 138 -7.59 -1.98 -23.18
C CYS A 138 -7.12 -3.27 -22.51
N GLY A 139 -6.55 -4.17 -23.31
CA GLY A 139 -6.00 -5.42 -22.82
C GLY A 139 -5.62 -6.34 -23.97
N SER A 140 -5.09 -7.50 -23.62
CA SER A 140 -4.73 -8.54 -24.56
C SER A 140 -5.28 -9.88 -24.06
N ILE A 141 -5.66 -10.75 -25.00
CA ILE A 141 -6.03 -12.13 -24.71
C ILE A 141 -5.14 -13.05 -25.52
N ARG A 142 -4.58 -14.04 -24.83
CA ARG A 142 -3.83 -15.12 -25.45
C ARG A 142 -4.62 -16.42 -25.33
N ALA A 143 -5.30 -16.79 -26.41
CA ALA A 143 -5.99 -18.06 -26.54
C ALA A 143 -5.16 -19.07 -27.35
N TYR A 144 -5.51 -20.35 -27.23
CA TYR A 144 -4.88 -21.44 -27.98
C TYR A 144 -5.97 -22.26 -28.67
N GLN A 145 -5.71 -22.67 -29.91
CA GLN A 145 -6.59 -23.56 -30.65
C GLN A 145 -6.63 -24.93 -29.96
N TYR A 146 -7.83 -25.49 -29.84
CA TYR A 146 -8.07 -26.86 -29.42
C TYR A 146 -8.88 -27.57 -30.50
N GLY A 147 -8.31 -28.62 -31.11
CA GLY A 147 -8.95 -29.32 -32.23
C GLY A 147 -8.90 -28.53 -33.54
N HIS A 148 -10.06 -28.29 -34.16
CA HIS A 148 -10.20 -27.72 -35.50
C HIS A 148 -10.51 -26.20 -35.48
N ILE A 149 -10.34 -25.53 -36.62
CA ILE A 149 -10.54 -24.08 -36.80
C ILE A 149 -11.99 -23.72 -37.14
N ASP A 150 -12.93 -24.13 -36.30
CA ASP A 150 -14.37 -24.05 -36.56
C ASP A 150 -15.02 -22.80 -35.92
N ALA A 151 -14.36 -21.64 -36.06
CA ALA A 151 -14.72 -20.42 -35.33
C ALA A 151 -16.18 -19.99 -35.53
N PHE A 152 -16.73 -20.09 -36.75
CA PHE A 152 -18.09 -19.68 -37.10
C PHE A 152 -18.94 -20.82 -37.66
N GLU A 153 -18.68 -22.06 -37.27
CA GLU A 153 -19.41 -23.24 -37.75
C GLU A 153 -20.94 -23.11 -37.53
N ALA A 154 -21.35 -22.52 -36.40
CA ALA A 154 -22.76 -22.28 -36.11
C ALA A 154 -23.45 -21.43 -37.20
N TYR A 155 -22.75 -20.45 -37.77
CA TYR A 155 -23.26 -19.65 -38.89
C TYR A 155 -23.42 -20.50 -40.16
N HIS A 156 -22.40 -21.30 -40.51
CA HIS A 156 -22.43 -22.16 -41.70
C HIS A 156 -23.52 -23.23 -41.64
N LEU A 157 -23.85 -23.71 -40.45
CA LEU A 157 -24.91 -24.69 -40.21
C LEU A 157 -26.31 -24.06 -40.03
N GLY A 158 -26.45 -22.74 -40.21
CA GLY A 158 -27.73 -22.03 -40.03
C GLY A 158 -28.25 -22.08 -38.59
N ARG A 159 -27.36 -22.24 -37.60
CA ARG A 159 -27.68 -22.29 -36.17
C ARG A 159 -27.64 -20.90 -35.54
N VAL A 160 -27.51 -20.83 -34.22
CA VAL A 160 -27.53 -19.60 -33.42
C VAL A 160 -26.47 -18.60 -33.92
N THR A 161 -26.92 -17.46 -34.41
CA THR A 161 -26.08 -16.37 -34.93
C THR A 161 -26.07 -15.12 -34.05
N THR A 162 -26.84 -15.11 -32.96
CA THR A 162 -26.97 -13.95 -32.09
C THR A 162 -25.87 -13.92 -31.05
N ILE A 163 -25.46 -12.71 -30.67
CA ILE A 163 -24.45 -12.49 -29.64
C ILE A 163 -24.79 -13.22 -28.33
N GLU A 164 -26.06 -13.41 -27.99
CA GLU A 164 -26.52 -14.10 -26.77
C GLU A 164 -26.33 -15.63 -26.75
N GLY A 165 -25.90 -16.25 -27.85
CA GLY A 165 -25.78 -17.71 -27.96
C GLY A 165 -24.36 -18.23 -28.18
N ALA A 166 -24.25 -19.52 -28.55
CA ALA A 166 -22.99 -20.18 -28.91
C ALA A 166 -22.62 -19.97 -30.38
N TYR A 167 -22.46 -18.70 -30.77
CA TYR A 167 -22.23 -18.29 -32.16
C TYR A 167 -20.76 -18.37 -32.60
N VAL A 168 -19.81 -18.45 -31.65
CA VAL A 168 -18.37 -18.53 -31.93
C VAL A 168 -17.68 -19.63 -31.12
N SER A 169 -16.85 -20.43 -31.79
CA SER A 169 -15.90 -21.37 -31.15
C SER A 169 -14.63 -20.62 -30.77
N GLY A 170 -14.71 -19.80 -29.71
CA GLY A 170 -13.61 -18.94 -29.30
C GLY A 170 -13.95 -18.06 -28.11
N VAL A 171 -13.18 -16.99 -27.93
CA VAL A 171 -13.40 -15.98 -26.89
C VAL A 171 -14.03 -14.74 -27.51
N SER A 172 -15.11 -14.26 -26.92
CA SER A 172 -15.74 -12.98 -27.28
C SER A 172 -15.72 -12.04 -26.08
N LEU A 173 -15.42 -10.76 -26.33
CA LEU A 173 -15.49 -9.69 -25.35
C LEU A 173 -16.63 -8.77 -25.70
N THR A 174 -17.51 -8.58 -24.73
CA THR A 174 -18.74 -7.83 -24.94
C THR A 174 -19.04 -6.92 -23.75
N HIS A 175 -19.85 -5.90 -23.98
CA HIS A 175 -20.27 -4.95 -22.95
C HIS A 175 -21.71 -4.47 -23.17
N GLY A 176 -22.30 -3.86 -22.14
CA GLY A 176 -23.60 -3.18 -22.22
C GLY A 176 -24.83 -4.09 -22.13
N SER A 177 -25.99 -3.43 -22.14
CA SER A 177 -27.32 -4.04 -22.27
C SER A 177 -28.17 -3.13 -23.17
N PRO A 178 -28.47 -3.50 -24.43
CA PRO A 178 -28.14 -4.77 -25.08
C PRO A 178 -26.64 -4.97 -25.27
N ARG A 179 -26.22 -6.24 -25.32
CA ARG A 179 -24.82 -6.65 -25.41
C ARG A 179 -24.22 -6.31 -26.76
N GLN A 180 -23.01 -5.75 -26.76
CA GLN A 180 -22.27 -5.36 -27.96
C GLN A 180 -20.83 -5.86 -27.93
N HIS A 181 -20.24 -6.10 -29.10
CA HIS A 181 -18.84 -6.48 -29.25
C HIS A 181 -17.91 -5.30 -28.96
N ILE A 182 -16.82 -5.55 -28.23
CA ILE A 182 -15.73 -4.56 -28.07
C ILE A 182 -14.83 -4.56 -29.32
N TRP A 183 -14.73 -5.69 -30.02
CA TRP A 183 -14.03 -5.90 -31.28
C TRP A 183 -14.64 -7.07 -32.08
#